data_AF-A0A938E9Q7-F1
#
_entry.id   AF-A0A938E9Q7-F1
#
_cell.length_a   1.000
_cell.length_b   1.000
_cell.length_c   1.000
_cell.angle_alpha   90.00
_cell.angle_beta   90.00
_cell.angle_gamma   90.00
#
_symmetry.space_group_name_H-M   'P 1'
#
loop_
_entity.id
_entity.type
_entity.pdbx_description
1 polymer ?
#
loop_
_entity_poly.entity_id
_entity_poly.type
_entity_poly.pdbx_seq_one_letter_code
_entity_poly.pdbx_strand_id
1 'polypeptide(L)'
;MAPAYVVSSSYNNWRPWLTALIKGVAAGKYTTFTYDGTFGNGGIAATPFDGPSAKLVSPALRKEFAAMLKELGSAAIKLPVSKAHPGYR
;
A
#
# COMPACT_ATOMS: atom_id res chain seq x y z
N MET A 1 12.64 -14.71 -23.60
CA MET A 1 11.90 -14.07 -22.49
C MET A 1 12.92 -13.45 -21.55
N ALA A 2 12.87 -12.13 -21.33
CA ALA A 2 13.76 -11.49 -20.36
C ALA A 2 13.47 -12.03 -18.95
N PRO A 3 14.47 -12.19 -18.07
CA PRO A 3 14.22 -12.66 -16.72
C PRO A 3 13.30 -11.67 -15.99
N ALA A 4 12.26 -12.18 -15.35
CA ALA A 4 11.50 -11.38 -14.40
C ALA A 4 12.42 -11.14 -13.19
N TYR A 5 12.92 -9.92 -13.03
CA TYR A 5 13.72 -9.52 -11.86
C TYR A 5 12.85 -8.91 -10.75
N VAL A 6 11.58 -8.68 -11.03
CA VAL A 6 10.64 -8.11 -10.06
C VAL A 6 10.25 -9.17 -9.04
N VAL A 7 10.70 -8.99 -7.80
CA VAL A 7 10.35 -9.87 -6.67
C VAL A 7 9.08 -9.41 -5.96
N SER A 8 8.86 -8.10 -5.85
CA SER A 8 7.64 -7.48 -5.33
C SER A 8 7.53 -6.05 -5.86
N SER A 9 6.31 -5.54 -5.96
CA SER A 9 6.01 -4.16 -6.33
C SER A 9 5.16 -3.52 -5.26
N SER A 10 5.46 -2.27 -4.91
CA SER A 10 4.55 -1.42 -4.14
C SER A 10 3.67 -0.62 -5.10
N TYR A 11 2.39 -0.44 -4.77
CA TYR A 11 1.44 0.29 -5.59
C TYR A 11 0.43 1.07 -4.77
N ASN A 12 -0.03 2.17 -5.36
CA ASN A 12 -1.13 2.96 -4.82
C ASN A 12 -2.46 2.32 -5.23
N ASN A 13 -3.27 1.97 -4.24
CA ASN A 13 -4.60 1.43 -4.44
C ASN A 13 -5.64 2.53 -4.27
N TRP A 14 -6.09 3.09 -5.40
CA TRP A 14 -7.10 4.14 -5.43
C TRP A 14 -8.53 3.65 -5.19
N ARG A 15 -8.76 2.33 -5.10
CA ARG A 15 -10.11 1.77 -4.97
C ARG A 15 -10.88 2.28 -3.75
N PRO A 16 -10.29 2.40 -2.54
CA PRO A 16 -11.03 2.92 -1.39
C PRO A 16 -11.49 4.36 -1.62
N TRP A 17 -10.59 5.21 -2.14
CA TRP A 17 -10.90 6.60 -2.49
C TRP A 17 -11.99 6.70 -3.55
N LEU A 18 -11.84 5.99 -4.68
CA LEU A 18 -12.83 5.96 -5.76
C LEU A 18 -14.20 5.44 -5.28
N THR A 19 -14.20 4.43 -4.40
CA THR A 19 -15.44 3.88 -3.83
C THR A 19 -16.15 4.91 -2.97
N ALA A 20 -15.42 5.65 -2.12
CA ALA A 20 -15.99 6.71 -1.31
C ALA A 20 -16.55 7.85 -2.17
N LEU A 21 -15.80 8.27 -3.19
CA LEU A 21 -16.21 9.27 -4.17
C LEU A 21 -17.52 8.86 -4.86
N ILE A 22 -17.58 7.67 -5.46
CA ILE A 22 -18.75 7.18 -6.21
C ILE A 22 -19.97 7.09 -5.28
N LYS A 23 -19.82 6.57 -4.05
CA LYS A 23 -20.92 6.50 -3.07
C LYS A 23 -21.43 7.89 -2.68
N GLY A 24 -20.54 8.84 -2.43
CA GLY A 24 -20.90 10.20 -2.07
C GLY A 24 -21.66 10.90 -3.20
N VAL A 25 -21.19 10.77 -4.44
CA VAL A 25 -21.85 11.33 -5.63
C VAL A 25 -23.21 10.68 -5.85
N ALA A 26 -23.31 9.34 -5.82
CA ALA A 26 -24.57 8.63 -6.02
C ALA A 26 -25.63 8.97 -4.95
N ALA A 27 -25.19 9.28 -3.73
CA ALA A 27 -26.08 9.69 -2.65
C ALA A 27 -26.45 11.19 -2.66
N GLY A 28 -25.92 11.98 -3.61
CA GLY A 28 -26.09 13.43 -3.63
C GLY A 28 -25.43 14.15 -2.45
N LYS A 29 -24.48 13.51 -1.77
CA LYS A 29 -23.80 13.99 -0.55
C LYS A 29 -22.30 14.13 -0.74
N TYR A 30 -21.84 14.34 -1.97
CA TYR A 30 -20.43 14.50 -2.24
C TYR A 30 -19.90 15.78 -1.59
N THR A 31 -18.83 15.62 -0.82
CA THR A 31 -18.02 16.73 -0.29
C THR A 31 -16.57 16.45 -0.67
N THR A 32 -15.82 17.51 -0.98
CA THR A 32 -14.39 17.39 -1.25
C THR A 32 -13.66 16.90 -0.01
N PHE A 33 -12.78 15.92 -0.18
CA PHE A 33 -12.01 15.35 0.92
C PHE A 33 -10.59 15.01 0.49
N THR A 34 -9.67 15.04 1.45
CA THR A 34 -8.30 14.54 1.29
C THR A 34 -8.26 13.07 1.66
N TYR A 35 -7.48 12.28 0.92
CA TYR A 35 -7.25 10.88 1.22
C TYR A 35 -5.75 10.60 1.28
N ASP A 36 -5.26 10.36 2.49
CA ASP A 36 -3.90 9.93 2.73
C ASP A 36 -3.83 8.42 2.61
N GLY A 37 -3.31 7.93 1.49
CA GLY A 37 -3.18 6.49 1.25
C GLY A 37 -2.11 5.88 2.15
N THR A 38 -2.47 4.89 2.97
CA THR A 38 -1.56 4.18 3.86
C THR A 38 -1.73 2.67 3.72
N PHE A 39 -0.81 1.89 4.31
CA PHE A 39 -1.01 0.45 4.47
C PHE A 39 -2.22 0.13 5.36
N GLY A 40 -2.51 0.98 6.36
CA GLY A 40 -3.60 0.75 7.32
C GLY A 40 -5.00 0.95 6.74
N ASN A 41 -5.16 1.90 5.80
CA ASN A 41 -6.44 2.09 5.10
C ASN A 41 -6.50 1.42 3.72
N GLY A 42 -5.46 0.65 3.35
CA GLY A 42 -5.37 -0.05 2.08
C GLY A 42 -5.19 0.85 0.86
N GLY A 43 -4.80 2.11 1.05
CA GLY A 43 -4.41 3.03 -0.01
C GLY A 43 -3.01 2.76 -0.58
N ILE A 44 -2.16 2.07 0.17
CA ILE A 44 -0.88 1.52 -0.29
C ILE A 44 -0.90 0.02 -0.06
N ALA A 45 -0.41 -0.74 -1.03
CA ALA A 45 -0.22 -2.18 -0.91
C ALA A 45 1.06 -2.61 -1.63
N ALA A 46 1.52 -3.81 -1.28
CA ALA A 46 2.62 -4.47 -1.98
C ALA A 46 2.18 -5.84 -2.47
N THR A 47 2.70 -6.26 -3.63
CA THR A 47 2.44 -7.59 -4.14
C THR A 47 3.14 -8.63 -3.26
N PRO A 48 2.51 -9.80 -3.01
CA PRO A 48 3.17 -10.89 -2.33
C PRO A 48 4.35 -11.42 -3.18
N PHE A 49 5.23 -12.20 -2.55
CA PHE A 49 6.30 -12.92 -3.22
C PHE A 49 5.76 -14.24 -3.83
N ASP A 50 5.04 -14.14 -4.95
CA ASP A 50 4.38 -15.28 -5.62
C ASP A 50 4.90 -15.58 -7.03
N GLY A 51 5.58 -14.63 -7.69
CA GLY A 51 6.13 -14.78 -9.03
C GLY A 51 7.34 -15.73 -9.14
N PRO A 52 7.80 -16.05 -10.36
CA PRO A 52 8.98 -16.91 -10.58
C PRO A 52 10.23 -16.43 -9.83
N SER A 53 10.40 -15.12 -9.72
CA SER A 53 11.49 -14.43 -9.03
C SER A 53 11.39 -14.52 -7.51
N ALA A 54 10.20 -14.83 -6.97
CA ALA A 54 10.02 -15.02 -5.54
C ALA A 54 10.93 -16.13 -5.01
N LYS A 55 11.24 -17.16 -5.83
CA LYS A 55 12.18 -18.24 -5.48
C LYS A 55 13.57 -17.75 -5.06
N LEU A 56 13.97 -16.55 -5.48
CA LEU A 56 15.23 -15.91 -5.09
C LEU A 56 15.18 -15.34 -3.66
N VAL A 57 13.98 -15.17 -3.10
CA VAL A 57 13.74 -14.62 -1.76
C VAL A 57 13.57 -15.77 -0.78
N SER A 58 14.38 -15.80 0.27
CA SER A 58 14.33 -16.84 1.31
C SER A 58 12.99 -16.83 2.05
N PRO A 59 12.50 -17.98 2.55
CA PRO A 59 11.25 -18.04 3.32
C PRO A 59 11.25 -17.12 4.55
N ALA A 60 12.41 -16.98 5.21
CA ALA A 60 12.57 -16.09 6.36
C ALA A 60 12.32 -14.62 5.97
N LEU A 61 12.93 -14.14 4.88
CA LEU A 61 12.75 -12.77 4.41
C LEU A 61 11.31 -12.49 3.98
N ARG A 62 10.63 -13.47 3.35
CA ARG A 62 9.21 -13.35 3.01
C ARG A 62 8.34 -13.18 4.26
N LYS A 63 8.65 -13.92 5.32
CA LYS A 63 7.93 -13.84 6.60
C LYS A 63 8.16 -12.48 7.29
N GLU A 64 9.40 -12.00 7.33
CA GLU A 64 9.73 -10.68 7.88
C GLU A 64 9.05 -9.55 7.12
N PHE A 65 9.05 -9.61 5.78
CA PHE A 65 8.35 -8.63 4.96
C PHE A 65 6.84 -8.62 5.22
N ALA A 66 6.19 -9.79 5.32
CA ALA A 66 4.78 -9.89 5.64
C ALA A 66 4.47 -9.33 7.04
N ALA A 67 5.35 -9.56 8.02
CA ALA A 67 5.24 -8.98 9.36
C ALA A 67 5.37 -7.45 9.32
N MET A 68 6.37 -6.92 8.61
CA MET A 68 6.56 -5.49 8.42
C MET A 68 5.33 -4.82 7.79
N LEU A 69 4.74 -5.40 6.73
CA LEU A 69 3.52 -4.88 6.11
C LEU A 69 2.35 -4.85 7.09
N LYS A 70 2.20 -5.89 7.92
CA LYS A 70 1.17 -5.95 8.96
C LYS A 70 1.39 -4.86 10.03
N GLU A 71 2.63 -4.63 10.45
CA GLU A 71 2.99 -3.62 11.44
C GLU A 71 2.87 -2.19 10.91
N LEU A 72 3.14 -1.96 9.62
CA LEU A 72 2.82 -0.71 8.95
C LEU A 72 1.30 -0.49 8.86
N GLY A 73 0.54 -1.55 8.58
CA GLY A 73 -0.92 -1.51 8.55
C GLY A 73 -1.56 -1.21 9.91
N SER A 74 -1.01 -1.75 11.00
CA SER A 74 -1.48 -1.49 12.36
C SER A 74 -0.92 -0.22 13.00
N ALA A 75 -0.05 0.53 12.29
CA ALA A 75 0.71 1.67 12.80
C ALA A 75 1.63 1.34 14.00
N ALA A 76 1.99 0.06 14.17
CA ALA A 76 3.03 -0.36 15.11
C ALA A 76 4.41 0.14 14.65
N ILE A 77 4.67 0.12 13.35
CA ILE A 77 5.76 0.86 12.72
C ILE A 77 5.25 2.24 12.30
N LYS A 78 5.93 3.30 12.73
CA LYS A 78 5.66 4.69 12.31
C LYS A 78 6.75 5.18 11.38
N LEU A 79 6.37 5.57 10.17
CA LEU A 79 7.28 6.21 9.23
C LEU A 79 7.53 7.67 9.64
N PRO A 80 8.74 8.21 9.43
CA PRO A 80 9.04 9.60 9.70
C PRO A 80 8.21 10.52 8.79
N VAL A 81 7.91 11.71 9.27
CA VAL A 81 7.25 12.74 8.45
C VAL A 81 8.20 13.20 7.35
N SER A 82 7.69 13.29 6.12
CA SER A 82 8.47 13.78 4.99
C SER A 82 8.94 15.23 5.22
N LYS A 83 10.24 15.46 5.03
CA LYS A 83 10.82 16.81 5.04
C LYS A 83 10.59 17.55 3.72
N ALA A 84 10.48 16.81 2.61
CA ALA A 84 10.28 17.37 1.26
C ALA A 84 8.82 17.74 1.00
N HIS A 85 7.89 17.00 1.61
CA HIS A 85 6.44 17.24 1.51
C HIS A 85 5.82 17.27 2.92
N PRO A 86 6.01 18.36 3.68
CA PRO A 86 5.48 18.47 5.03
C PRO A 86 3.96 18.33 5.05
N GLY A 87 3.45 17.51 5.97
CA GLY A 87 2.00 17.30 6.14
C GLY A 87 1.41 16.12 5.37
N TYR A 88 2.14 15.53 4.42
CA TYR A 88 1.73 14.30 3.73
C TYR A 88 2.43 13.09 4.37
N ARG A 89 1.63 12.09 4.80
CA ARG A 89 2.11 10.79 5.29
C ARG A 89 1.74 9.69 4.32
#